data_AF-A0A0Q7YX52-F1
#
_entry.id   AF-A0A0Q7YX52-F1
#
_cell.length_a   1.000
_cell.length_b   1.000
_cell.length_c   1.000
_cell.angle_alpha   90.00
_cell.angle_beta   90.00
_cell.angle_gamma   90.00
#
_symmetry.space_group_name_H-M   'P 1'
#
loop_
_entity.id
_entity.type
_entity.pdbx_description
1 polymer ?
#
loop_
_entity_poly.entity_id
_entity_poly.type
_entity_poly.pdbx_seq_one_letter_code
_entity_poly.pdbx_strand_id
1 'polypeptide(L)'
;MPRDDALANGLLKEADVGPIVAGMIYDAEIAEPNGTEKRVRIVINHAKGIRTLSLPRPMKDIVGDVPAKAMLIMAPHGVLVLILIDPAQLGD
;
A
#
# COMPACT_ATOMS: atom_id res chain seq x y z
N MET A 1 13.70 -13.95 19.96
CA MET A 1 12.96 -15.23 19.81
C MET A 1 12.70 -15.44 18.34
N PRO A 2 13.18 -16.51 17.70
CA PRO A 2 12.85 -16.80 16.31
C PRO A 2 11.80 -17.92 16.29
N ARG A 3 10.48 -17.64 16.23
CA ARG A 3 9.47 -18.74 16.07
C ARG A 3 7.98 -18.44 15.81
N ASP A 4 7.54 -17.23 15.47
CA ASP A 4 6.11 -17.02 15.11
C ASP A 4 5.90 -16.81 13.60
N ASP A 5 6.82 -16.11 12.93
CA ASP A 5 6.69 -15.76 11.52
C ASP A 5 6.66 -16.99 10.59
N ALA A 6 7.36 -18.07 10.94
CA ALA A 6 7.43 -19.27 10.09
C ALA A 6 6.09 -20.02 10.00
N LEU A 7 5.34 -20.08 11.10
CA LEU A 7 4.02 -20.72 11.13
C LEU A 7 2.99 -19.85 10.39
N ALA A 8 2.96 -18.54 10.69
CA ALA A 8 2.06 -17.60 10.04
C ALA A 8 2.29 -17.56 8.51
N ASN A 9 3.55 -17.49 8.07
CA ASN A 9 3.89 -17.51 6.64
C ASN A 9 3.49 -18.82 5.96
N GLY A 10 3.60 -19.96 6.65
CA GLY A 10 3.14 -21.26 6.15
C GLY A 10 1.63 -21.27 5.92
N LEU A 11 0.85 -20.83 6.92
CA LEU A 11 -0.61 -20.78 6.84
C LEU A 11 -1.12 -19.79 5.77
N LEU A 12 -0.49 -18.62 5.67
CA LEU A 12 -0.83 -17.64 4.63
C LEU A 12 -0.59 -18.21 3.23
N LYS A 13 0.52 -18.92 3.04
CA LYS A 13 0.84 -19.57 1.76
C LYS A 13 -0.15 -20.69 1.43
N GLU A 14 -0.50 -21.54 2.39
CA GLU A 14 -1.49 -22.61 2.19
C GLU A 14 -2.87 -22.06 1.84
N ALA A 15 -3.23 -20.90 2.39
CA ALA A 15 -4.49 -20.22 2.12
C ALA A 15 -4.48 -19.32 0.86
N ASP A 16 -3.36 -19.29 0.11
CA ASP A 16 -3.14 -18.37 -1.04
C ASP A 16 -3.37 -16.89 -0.67
N VAL A 17 -3.06 -16.53 0.57
CA VAL A 17 -3.17 -15.15 1.06
C VAL A 17 -1.84 -14.44 0.85
N GLY A 18 -1.86 -13.47 -0.06
CA GLY A 18 -0.73 -12.59 -0.35
C GLY A 18 -0.93 -11.15 0.13
N PRO A 19 0.15 -10.36 0.20
CA PRO A 19 0.04 -8.93 0.46
C PRO A 19 -0.62 -8.20 -0.72
N ILE A 20 -1.35 -7.11 -0.43
CA ILE A 20 -1.97 -6.24 -1.46
C ILE A 20 -0.91 -5.62 -2.39
N VAL A 21 0.27 -5.33 -1.85
CA VAL A 21 1.46 -4.88 -2.58
C VAL A 21 2.66 -5.72 -2.15
N ALA A 22 3.31 -6.39 -3.11
CA ALA A 22 4.51 -7.16 -2.85
C ALA A 22 5.68 -6.26 -2.43
N GLY A 23 6.57 -6.77 -1.57
CA GLY A 23 7.75 -6.01 -1.12
C GLY A 23 7.43 -4.88 -0.14
N MET A 24 6.31 -4.97 0.59
CA MET A 24 5.98 -4.06 1.67
C MET A 24 7.13 -3.95 2.68
N ILE A 25 7.46 -2.71 3.02
CA ILE A 25 8.46 -2.34 4.02
C ILE A 25 7.92 -2.58 5.43
N TYR A 26 8.81 -2.93 6.37
CA TYR A 26 8.47 -2.96 7.79
C TYR A 26 7.95 -1.60 8.26
N ASP A 27 6.99 -1.64 9.18
CA ASP A 27 6.28 -0.49 9.75
C ASP A 27 5.36 0.26 8.75
N ALA A 28 5.00 -0.33 7.62
CA ALA A 28 3.93 0.17 6.77
C ALA A 28 2.76 -0.79 6.72
N GLU A 29 1.55 -0.24 6.68
CA GLU A 29 0.31 -1.00 6.54
C GLU A 29 -0.41 -0.55 5.27
N ILE A 30 -1.01 -1.51 4.57
CA ILE A 30 -1.91 -1.26 3.45
C ILE A 30 -3.22 -1.99 3.71
N ALA A 31 -4.32 -1.25 3.64
CA ALA A 31 -5.67 -1.81 3.66
C ALA A 31 -6.40 -1.47 2.35
N GLU A 32 -7.13 -2.43 1.78
CA GLU A 32 -8.01 -2.23 0.62
C GLU A 32 -9.45 -2.49 1.08
N PRO A 33 -10.21 -1.45 1.50
CA PRO A 33 -11.63 -1.61 1.76
C PRO A 33 -12.37 -2.01 0.47
N ASN A 34 -13.14 -3.09 0.55
CA ASN A 34 -14.01 -3.52 -0.55
C ASN A 34 -15.24 -2.61 -0.63
N GLY A 35 -15.26 -1.72 -1.63
CA GLY A 35 -16.42 -0.93 -2.03
C GLY A 35 -16.89 -1.31 -3.43
N THR A 36 -18.18 -1.09 -3.72
CA THR A 36 -18.81 -1.50 -4.98
C THR A 36 -18.37 -0.70 -6.21
N GLU A 37 -17.81 0.50 -6.02
CA GLU A 37 -17.56 1.43 -7.14
C GLU A 37 -16.09 1.84 -7.31
N LYS A 38 -15.29 1.82 -6.24
CA LYS A 38 -13.88 2.23 -6.27
C LYS A 38 -13.03 1.35 -5.39
N ARG A 39 -11.89 0.91 -5.93
CA ARG A 39 -10.82 0.30 -5.14
C ARG A 39 -9.98 1.40 -4.52
N VAL A 40 -10.16 1.60 -3.22
CA VAL A 40 -9.38 2.54 -2.42
C VAL A 40 -8.32 1.74 -1.67
N ARG A 41 -7.13 2.30 -1.54
CA ARG A 41 -6.07 1.77 -0.67
C ARG A 41 -5.69 2.81 0.36
N ILE A 42 -5.65 2.41 1.61
CA ILE A 42 -5.17 3.25 2.71
C ILE A 42 -3.76 2.77 3.03
N VAL A 43 -2.79 3.67 3.00
CA VAL A 43 -1.39 3.36 3.34
C VAL A 43 -0.99 4.16 4.57
N ILE A 44 -0.48 3.48 5.59
CA ILE A 44 -0.11 4.09 6.88
C ILE A 44 1.37 3.82 7.14
N ASN A 45 2.14 4.86 7.43
CA ASN A 45 3.53 4.73 7.87
C ASN A 45 3.58 4.77 9.40
N HIS A 46 3.73 3.62 10.04
CA HIS A 46 3.85 3.50 11.49
C HIS A 46 5.25 3.87 12.01
N ALA A 47 6.25 4.06 11.12
CA ALA A 47 7.60 4.40 11.53
C ALA A 47 7.72 5.85 12.01
N LYS A 48 8.73 6.10 12.85
CA LYS A 48 9.16 7.44 13.28
C LYS A 48 9.95 8.21 12.20
N GLY A 49 10.21 7.58 11.06
CA GLY A 49 11.00 8.13 9.96
C GLY A 49 10.22 8.16 8.64
N ILE A 50 10.79 8.83 7.63
CA ILE A 50 10.25 8.80 6.27
C ILE A 50 10.31 7.38 5.72
N ARG A 51 9.26 7.00 5.00
CA ARG A 51 9.19 5.73 4.28
C ARG A 51 8.90 5.96 2.81
N THR A 52 9.52 5.13 1.99
CA THR A 52 9.28 5.10 0.55
C THR A 52 8.68 3.76 0.18
N LEU A 53 7.54 3.80 -0.50
CA LEU A 53 6.85 2.61 -0.97
C LEU A 53 6.75 2.65 -2.49
N SER A 54 7.15 1.56 -3.14
CA SER A 54 6.91 1.36 -4.57
C SER A 54 5.59 0.62 -4.75
N LEU A 55 4.71 1.20 -5.56
CA LEU A 55 3.44 0.60 -5.97
C LEU A 55 3.62 -0.08 -7.33
N PRO A 56 2.90 -1.18 -7.60
CA PRO A 56 2.96 -1.87 -8.88
C PRO A 56 2.41 -1.04 -10.04
N ARG A 57 1.60 -0.01 -9.75
CA ARG A 57 1.01 0.92 -10.71
C ARG A 57 0.86 2.31 -10.06
N PRO A 58 0.89 3.40 -10.85
CA PRO A 58 0.61 4.74 -10.33
C PRO A 58 -0.77 4.82 -9.68
N MET A 59 -0.86 5.50 -8.54
CA MET A 59 -2.12 5.76 -7.85
C MET A 59 -2.21 7.23 -7.45
N LYS A 60 -3.43 7.79 -7.46
CA LYS A 60 -3.69 9.16 -6.98
C LYS A 60 -3.89 9.14 -5.48
N ASP A 61 -3.29 10.08 -4.75
CA ASP A 61 -3.79 10.43 -3.42
C ASP A 61 -4.98 11.38 -3.54
N ILE A 62 -6.13 10.98 -3.01
CA ILE A 62 -7.37 11.77 -3.08
C ILE A 62 -7.47 12.82 -1.99
N VAL A 63 -6.67 12.72 -0.93
CA VAL A 63 -6.71 13.68 0.20
C VAL A 63 -5.74 14.83 -0.03
N GLY A 64 -4.52 14.52 -0.51
CA GLY A 64 -3.47 15.52 -0.72
C GLY A 64 -3.45 16.20 -2.09
N ASP A 65 -4.35 15.82 -3.01
CA ASP A 65 -4.31 16.19 -4.44
C ASP A 65 -2.93 16.01 -5.10
N VAL A 66 -2.21 14.98 -4.67
CA VAL A 66 -0.89 14.66 -5.21
C VAL A 66 -1.08 13.98 -6.57
N PRO A 67 -0.28 14.32 -7.60
CA PRO A 67 -0.29 13.62 -8.87
C PRO A 67 -0.10 12.12 -8.68
N ALA A 68 -0.62 11.34 -9.64
CA ALA A 68 -0.47 9.90 -9.63
C ALA A 68 1.01 9.51 -9.60
N LYS A 69 1.41 8.67 -8.64
CA LYS A 69 2.81 8.22 -8.53
C LYS A 69 2.87 6.73 -8.24
N ALA A 70 3.86 6.07 -8.84
CA ALA A 70 4.22 4.69 -8.50
C ALA A 70 5.21 4.64 -7.31
N MET A 71 5.76 5.77 -6.89
CA MET A 71 6.62 5.87 -5.72
C MET A 71 6.03 6.88 -4.73
N LEU A 72 5.65 6.39 -3.55
CA LEU A 72 5.10 7.20 -2.47
C LEU A 72 6.20 7.55 -1.49
N ILE A 73 6.27 8.82 -1.08
CA ILE A 73 7.14 9.29 -0.01
C ILE A 73 6.22 9.70 1.14
N MET A 74 6.33 9.00 2.26
CA MET A 74 5.45 9.15 3.40
C MET A 74 6.21 9.73 4.58
N ALA A 75 5.68 10.81 5.15
CA ALA A 75 6.15 11.35 6.42
C ALA A 75 5.95 10.34 7.56
N PRO A 76 6.69 10.47 8.68
CA PRO A 76 6.43 9.69 9.90
C PRO A 76 4.96 9.77 10.32
N HIS A 77 4.33 8.63 10.64
CA HIS A 77 2.91 8.57 11.03
C HIS A 77 1.92 9.09 9.97
N GLY A 78 2.39 9.28 8.73
CA GLY A 78 1.58 9.77 7.62
C GLY A 78 0.61 8.72 7.11
N VAL A 79 -0.55 9.20 6.63
CA VAL A 79 -1.60 8.40 6.02
C VAL A 79 -1.86 8.92 4.62
N LEU A 80 -1.91 8.01 3.64
CA LEU A 80 -2.31 8.31 2.26
C LEU A 80 -3.55 7.51 1.90
N VAL A 81 -4.48 8.13 1.16
CA VAL A 81 -5.69 7.47 0.66
C VAL A 81 -5.65 7.46 -0.85
N LEU A 82 -5.44 6.28 -1.41
CA LEU A 82 -5.07 6.10 -2.80
C LEU A 82 -6.21 5.50 -3.61
N ILE A 83 -6.36 5.96 -4.85
CA ILE A 83 -7.18 5.28 -5.86
C ILE A 83 -6.32 4.87 -7.04
N LEU A 84 -6.63 3.70 -7.60
CA LEU A 84 -6.06 3.32 -8.88
C LEU A 84 -6.58 4.30 -9.94
N ILE A 85 -5.65 4.87 -10.70
CA ILE A 85 -6.00 5.63 -11.90
C ILE A 85 -5.86 4.68 -13.09
N ASP A 86 -6.83 4.72 -14.02
CA ASP A 86 -6.68 4.08 -15.32
C ASP A 86 -5.51 4.74 -16.06
N PRO A 87 -4.56 3.98 -16.65
CA PRO A 87 -3.51 4.54 -17.50
C PRO A 87 -4.02 5.56 -18.54
N ALA A 88 -5.24 5.40 -19.06
CA ALA A 88 -5.83 6.35 -20.00
C ALA A 88 -6.14 7.75 -19.42
N GLN A 89 -6.10 7.90 -18.09
CA GLN A 89 -6.34 9.16 -17.37
C GLN A 89 -5.03 9.83 -16.92
N LEU A 90 -3.87 9.20 -17.19
CA LEU A 90 -2.55 9.82 -17.08
C LEU A 90 -2.26 10.51 -18.42
N GLY A 91 -2.78 11.72 -18.63
CA GLY A 91 -2.44 12.50 -19.82
C GLY A 91 -0.93 12.71 -19.95
N ASP A 92 -0.46 12.76 -21.21
CA ASP A 92 0.95 12.98 -21.63
C ASP A 92 1.66 14.14 -20.90
#